data_AF-A0A936LXS6-F1
#
_entry.id   AF-A0A936LXS6-F1
#
_cell.length_a   1.000
_cell.length_b   1.000
_cell.length_c   1.000
_cell.angle_alpha   90.00
_cell.angle_beta   90.00
_cell.angle_gamma   90.00
#
_symmetry.space_group_name_H-M   'P 1'
#
loop_
_entity.id
_entity.type
_entity.pdbx_description
1 polymer ?
#
loop_
_entity_poly.entity_id
_entity_poly.type
_entity_poly.pdbx_seq_one_letter_code
_entity_poly.pdbx_strand_id
1 'polypeptide(L)' 'MLDFDLAELYEVETRALKQSVKRNIDRFPNDFMFQLTKN' A
#
# COMPACT_ATOMS: atom_id res chain seq x y z
N MET A 1 3.14 3.29 9.70
CA MET A 1 3.63 3.80 8.41
C MET A 1 2.45 3.90 7.48
N LEU A 2 2.25 5.09 6.91
CA LEU A 2 1.23 5.32 5.90
C LEU A 2 1.77 4.94 4.53
N ASP A 3 0.87 4.78 3.57
CA ASP A 3 1.13 4.49 2.16
C ASP A 3 2.07 5.51 1.48
N PHE A 4 2.17 6.73 2.02
CA PHE A 4 3.15 7.73 1.61
C PHE A 4 4.59 7.38 2.05
N ASP A 5 4.79 7.01 3.32
CA ASP A 5 6.11 6.62 3.84
C ASP A 5 6.65 5.37 3.13
N LEU A 6 5.75 4.44 2.80
CA LEU A 6 6.07 3.23 2.07
C LEU A 6 6.45 3.55 0.60
N ALA A 7 5.72 4.46 -0.03
CA ALA A 7 6.00 4.91 -1.39
C ALA A 7 7.36 5.62 -1.49
N GLU A 8 7.70 6.46 -0.52
CA GLU A 8 8.99 7.14 -0.43
C GLU A 8 10.14 6.13 -0.19
N LEU A 9 9.96 5.17 0.72
CA LEU A 9 10.96 4.13 1.01
C LEU A 9 11.27 3.23 -0.19
N TYR A 10 10.26 2.92 -1.01
CA TYR A 10 10.43 2.11 -2.21
C TYR A 10 10.68 2.95 -3.47
N GLU A 11 10.82 4.28 -3.35
CA GLU A 11 10.98 5.24 -4.46
C GLU A 11 9.94 5.06 -5.58
N VAL A 12 8.72 4.66 -5.22
CA VAL A 12 7.62 4.42 -6.17
C VAL A 12 6.52 5.44 -5.93
N GLU A 13 5.85 5.84 -7.00
CA GLU A 13 4.65 6.67 -6.85
C GLU A 13 3.58 5.93 -6.03
N THR A 14 2.92 6.64 -5.11
CA THR A 14 1.85 6.10 -4.27
C THR A 14 0.73 5.46 -5.10
N ARG A 15 0.49 5.99 -6.31
CA ARG A 15 -0.47 5.44 -7.28
C ARG A 15 -0.01 4.09 -7.84
N ALA A 16 1.27 3.96 -8.22
CA ALA A 16 1.85 2.73 -8.72
C ALA A 16 1.85 1.64 -7.63
N LEU A 17 2.21 2.01 -6.39
CA LEU A 17 2.13 1.13 -5.23
C LEU A 17 0.71 0.62 -5.00
N LYS A 18 -0.29 1.53 -4.95
CA LYS A 18 -1.71 1.16 -4.80
C LYS A 18 -2.21 0.26 -5.92
N GLN A 19 -1.76 0.47 -7.14
CA GLN A 19 -2.14 -0.36 -8.29
C GLN A 19 -1.51 -1.75 -8.22
N SER A 20 -0.24 -1.85 -7.81
CA SER A 20 0.47 -3.12 -7.63
C SER A 20 -0.19 -3.96 -6.52
N VAL A 21 -0.52 -3.33 -5.39
CA VAL A 21 -1.22 -3.98 -4.28
C VAL A 21 -2.59 -4.48 -4.70
N LYS A 22 -3.39 -3.66 -5.41
CA LYS A 22 -4.71 -4.09 -5.92
C LYS A 22 -4.63 -5.28 -6.89
N ARG A 23 -3.58 -5.36 -7.71
CA ARG A 23 -3.41 -6.45 -8.69
C ARG A 23 -2.87 -7.74 -8.09
N ASN A 24 -2.16 -7.65 -6.98
CA ASN A 24 -1.46 -8.78 -6.36
C ASN A 24 -1.85 -8.93 -4.88
N ILE A 25 -3.09 -8.59 -4.51
CA ILE A 25 -3.51 -8.54 -3.11
C ILE A 25 -3.25 -9.86 -2.38
N ASP A 26 -3.42 -10.99 -3.08
CA ASP A 26 -3.18 -12.35 -2.56
C ASP A 26 -1.70 -12.65 -2.23
N ARG A 27 -0.76 -11.84 -2.73
CA ARG A 27 0.68 -11.96 -2.44
C ARG A 27 1.09 -11.16 -1.21
N PHE A 28 0.23 -10.29 -0.71
CA PHE A 28 0.52 -9.46 0.45
C PHE A 28 -0.05 -10.09 1.71
N PRO A 29 0.69 -10.06 2.83
CA PRO A 29 0.17 -10.44 4.14
C PRO A 29 -1.06 -9.62 4.53
N ASN A 30 -2.00 -10.22 5.27
CA ASN A 30 -3.23 -9.53 5.73
C ASN A 30 -2.96 -8.34 6.67
N ASP A 31 -1.77 -8.29 7.27
CA ASP A 31 -1.27 -7.23 8.14
C ASP A 31 -0.42 -6.18 7.39
N PHE A 32 -0.19 -6.36 6.09
CA PHE A 32 0.66 -5.47 5.28
C PHE A 32 0.05 -4.08 5.06
N MET A 33 -1.28 -3.99 4.98
CA MET A 33 -1.99 -2.74 4.72
C MET A 33 -3.12 -2.56 5.73
N PHE A 34 -3.10 -1.45 6.47
CA PHE A 34 -4.21 -1.06 7.32
C PHE A 34 -5.00 0.07 6.65
N GLN A 35 -6.27 -0.16 6.34
CA GLN A 35 -7.13 0.88 5.80
C GLN A 35 -7.79 1.65 6.95
N LEU A 36 -7.39 2.92 7.14
CA LEU A 36 -8.11 3.82 8.04
C LEU A 36 -9.46 4.17 7.41
N THR A 37 -10.53 3.53 7.87
CA THR A 37 -11.90 3.96 7.55
C THR A 37 -12.24 5.18 8.39
N LYS A 38 -12.58 6.30 7.74
CA LYS A 38 -13.23 7.42 8.43
C LYS A 38 -14.67 7.00 8.74
N ASN A 39 -15.03 7.03 10.04
CA ASN A 39 -16.42 7.08 10.48
C ASN A 39 -16.99 8.48 10.24
#